data_AF-A0A522L1J7-F1
#
_entry.id   AF-A0A522L1J7-F1
#
_cell.length_a   1.000
_cell.length_b   1.000
_cell.length_c   1.000
_cell.angle_alpha   90.00
_cell.angle_beta   90.00
_cell.angle_gamma   90.00
#
_symmetry.space_group_name_H-M   'P 1'
#
loop_
_entity.id
_entity.type
_entity.pdbx_description
1 polymer ?
#
loop_
_entity_poly.entity_id
_entity_poly.type
_entity_poly.pdbx_seq_one_letter_code
_entity_poly.pdbx_strand_id
1 'polypeptide(L)'
;MTRTLVLTLAWLVLLCPGQQVRATAPTPCQPQPVLKQWLQQQLTSWQSQLMREPGYHAPASFTVCALHAHRPYADIRDQRIYVGPLRSSNDAVSLVHEYLHLALAGHPHGRDERYVEALARRLVRTGGN
;
A
#
# COMPACT_ATOMS: atom_id res chain seq x y z
N MET A 1 48.14 53.27 -33.96
CA MET A 1 48.87 52.04 -34.31
C MET A 1 48.37 50.92 -33.41
N THR A 2 47.80 49.85 -34.01
CA THR A 2 47.84 48.43 -33.56
C THR A 2 47.38 48.05 -32.15
N ARG A 3 46.72 46.92 -31.85
CA ARG A 3 46.08 45.79 -32.55
C ARG A 3 45.37 44.96 -31.44
N THR A 4 44.14 44.55 -31.73
CA THR A 4 43.44 43.27 -31.42
C THR A 4 44.06 42.22 -30.49
N LEU A 5 43.25 41.65 -29.57
CA LEU A 5 43.08 40.19 -29.26
C LEU A 5 42.02 40.03 -28.12
N VAL A 6 40.75 39.71 -28.40
CA VAL A 6 40.08 38.39 -28.57
C VAL A 6 40.22 37.45 -27.37
N LEU A 7 39.10 37.06 -26.73
CA LEU A 7 38.78 35.72 -26.16
C LEU A 7 37.38 35.79 -25.48
N THR A 8 36.30 35.40 -26.18
CA THR A 8 35.60 34.09 -26.14
C THR A 8 34.61 33.89 -24.98
N LEU A 9 33.33 33.76 -25.37
CA LEU A 9 32.35 32.73 -24.99
C LEU A 9 32.08 32.46 -23.50
N ALA A 10 30.83 32.64 -23.09
CA ALA A 10 29.89 31.53 -22.88
C ALA A 10 28.72 31.94 -21.97
N TRP A 11 27.54 32.07 -22.59
CA TRP A 11 26.24 31.60 -22.09
C TRP A 11 26.14 31.27 -20.58
N LEU A 12 25.72 32.24 -19.77
CA LEU A 12 25.08 31.95 -18.49
C LEU A 12 23.64 31.49 -18.76
N VAL A 13 23.48 30.21 -19.07
CA VAL A 13 22.25 29.48 -18.73
C VAL A 13 22.29 29.34 -17.21
N LEU A 14 21.67 30.27 -16.49
CA LEU A 14 21.43 30.10 -15.05
C LEU A 14 20.49 28.91 -14.89
N LEU A 15 21.11 27.79 -14.53
CA LEU A 15 20.48 26.55 -14.15
C LEU A 15 19.47 26.83 -13.03
N CYS A 16 18.18 26.73 -13.33
CA CYS A 16 17.26 26.21 -12.31
C CYS A 16 17.68 24.76 -12.07
N PRO A 17 18.20 24.38 -10.89
CA PRO A 17 18.43 22.98 -10.59
C PRO A 17 17.04 22.33 -10.52
N GLY A 18 16.66 21.63 -11.59
CA GLY A 18 15.51 20.75 -11.57
C GLY A 18 15.71 19.77 -10.42
N GLN A 19 14.85 19.87 -9.41
CA GLN A 19 14.85 18.96 -8.27
C GLN A 19 14.65 17.54 -8.81
N GLN A 20 15.72 16.74 -8.81
CA GLN A 20 15.62 15.33 -9.15
C GLN A 20 14.89 14.63 -8.01
N VAL A 21 13.58 14.41 -8.18
CA VAL A 21 12.81 13.53 -7.32
C VAL A 21 13.42 12.13 -7.49
N ARG A 22 14.22 11.70 -6.52
CA ARG A 22 14.70 10.31 -6.47
C ARG A 22 13.48 9.41 -6.35
N ALA A 23 13.16 8.68 -7.41
CA ALA A 23 12.18 7.61 -7.36
C ALA A 23 12.69 6.54 -6.39
N THR A 24 12.04 6.39 -5.24
CA THR A 24 12.32 5.28 -4.33
C THR A 24 11.92 4.00 -5.05
N ALA A 25 12.87 3.07 -5.20
CA ALA A 25 12.56 1.77 -5.79
C ALA A 25 11.49 1.06 -4.94
N PRO A 26 10.52 0.37 -5.56
CA PRO A 26 9.50 -0.36 -4.82
C PRO A 26 10.15 -1.41 -3.92
N THR A 27 9.67 -1.52 -2.68
CA THR A 27 10.20 -2.51 -1.74
C THR A 27 9.96 -3.92 -2.28
N PRO A 28 11.02 -4.74 -2.47
CA PRO A 28 10.86 -6.08 -3.01
C PRO A 28 9.96 -6.90 -2.08
N CYS A 29 8.91 -7.50 -2.66
CA CYS A 29 8.00 -8.34 -1.90
C CYS A 29 8.66 -9.68 -1.57
N GLN A 30 8.77 -10.00 -0.28
CA GLN A 30 9.06 -11.34 0.21
C GLN A 30 7.75 -12.03 0.57
N PRO A 31 7.22 -12.96 -0.24
CA PRO A 31 5.89 -13.52 -0.04
C PRO A 31 5.72 -14.24 1.30
N GLN A 32 4.57 -14.06 1.93
CA GLN A 32 4.16 -14.66 3.20
C GLN A 32 2.94 -15.56 2.97
N PRO A 33 3.13 -16.79 2.45
CA PRO A 33 2.03 -17.67 2.06
C PRO A 33 1.15 -18.09 3.24
N VAL A 34 1.72 -18.25 4.44
CA VAL A 34 0.96 -18.59 5.66
C VAL A 34 -0.03 -17.48 6.03
N LEU A 35 0.42 -16.22 6.00
CA LEU A 35 -0.44 -15.07 6.31
C LEU A 35 -1.53 -14.89 5.23
N LYS A 36 -1.16 -15.09 3.96
CA LYS A 36 -2.12 -15.08 2.85
C LYS A 36 -3.19 -16.15 3.03
N GLN A 37 -2.79 -17.38 3.35
CA GLN A 37 -3.71 -18.49 3.55
C GLN A 37 -4.64 -18.23 4.73
N TRP A 38 -4.10 -17.76 5.86
CA TRP A 38 -4.91 -17.36 7.00
C TRP A 38 -5.95 -16.29 6.60
N LEU A 39 -5.53 -15.25 5.88
CA LEU A 39 -6.44 -14.20 5.42
C LEU A 39 -7.54 -14.77 4.51
N GLN A 40 -7.19 -15.63 3.55
CA GLN A 40 -8.18 -16.27 2.65
C GLN A 40 -9.21 -17.12 3.40
N GLN A 41 -8.79 -17.82 4.46
CA GLN A 41 -9.71 -18.56 5.33
C GLN A 41 -10.68 -17.62 6.04
N GLN A 42 -10.19 -16.49 6.57
CA GLN A 42 -11.05 -15.49 7.22
C GLN A 42 -12.01 -14.83 6.23
N LEU A 43 -11.54 -14.46 5.04
CA LEU A 43 -12.39 -13.86 4.01
C LEU A 43 -13.56 -14.77 3.62
N THR A 44 -13.35 -16.09 3.63
CA THR A 44 -14.41 -17.07 3.36
C THR A 44 -15.52 -17.00 4.41
N SER A 45 -15.19 -16.90 5.70
CA SER A 45 -16.20 -16.77 6.76
C SER A 45 -16.87 -15.39 6.77
N TRP A 46 -16.16 -14.36 6.31
CA TRP A 46 -16.65 -12.98 6.28
C TRP A 46 -17.36 -12.58 4.99
N GLN A 47 -17.39 -13.45 3.98
CA GLN A 47 -17.88 -13.14 2.64
C GLN A 47 -19.27 -12.48 2.66
N SER A 48 -20.20 -12.99 3.47
CA SER A 48 -21.55 -12.43 3.57
C SER A 48 -21.60 -11.02 4.17
N GLN A 49 -20.65 -10.69 5.06
CA GLN A 49 -20.53 -9.35 5.63
C GLN A 49 -19.92 -8.39 4.61
N LEU A 50 -18.80 -8.79 4.00
CA LEU A 50 -18.08 -7.98 3.01
C LEU A 50 -18.91 -7.65 1.78
N MET A 51 -19.72 -8.60 1.28
CA MET A 51 -20.60 -8.38 0.13
C MET A 51 -21.73 -7.36 0.38
N ARG A 52 -21.98 -6.98 1.64
CA ARG A 52 -22.94 -5.91 1.98
C ARG A 52 -22.28 -4.54 2.03
N GLU A 53 -20.96 -4.47 2.02
CA GLU A 53 -20.25 -3.19 2.03
C GLU A 53 -20.33 -2.54 0.64
N PRO A 54 -20.83 -1.29 0.52
CA PRO A 54 -20.97 -0.63 -0.77
C PRO A 54 -19.65 -0.53 -1.52
N GLY A 55 -19.62 -0.86 -2.82
CA GLY A 55 -18.38 -0.77 -3.59
C GLY A 55 -17.26 -1.73 -3.16
N TYR A 56 -17.57 -2.72 -2.32
CA TYR A 56 -16.68 -3.84 -2.09
C TYR A 56 -16.50 -4.64 -3.37
N HIS A 57 -15.24 -4.87 -3.72
CA HIS A 57 -14.84 -5.68 -4.85
C HIS A 57 -13.63 -6.51 -4.44
N ALA A 58 -13.84 -7.82 -4.25
CA ALA A 58 -12.77 -8.73 -3.90
C ALA A 58 -11.66 -8.69 -4.97
N PRO A 59 -10.38 -8.45 -4.59
CA PRO A 59 -9.27 -8.56 -5.52
C PRO A 59 -9.22 -9.94 -6.19
N ALA A 60 -9.07 -9.98 -7.52
CA ALA A 60 -8.94 -11.24 -8.25
C ALA A 60 -7.71 -12.05 -7.80
N SER A 61 -6.63 -11.35 -7.43
CA SER A 61 -5.46 -11.93 -6.78
C SER A 61 -4.76 -10.88 -5.93
N PHE A 62 -4.07 -11.31 -4.89
CA PHE A 62 -3.21 -10.45 -4.07
C PHE A 62 -2.04 -11.25 -3.50
N THR A 63 -1.00 -10.54 -3.05
CA THR A 63 0.15 -11.12 -2.35
C THR A 63 0.32 -10.46 -0.99
N VAL A 64 0.52 -11.26 0.06
CA VAL A 64 0.97 -10.75 1.37
C VAL A 64 2.49 -10.85 1.40
N CYS A 65 3.15 -9.77 1.74
CA CYS A 65 4.58 -9.58 1.75
C CYS A 65 5.08 -9.28 3.17
N ALA A 66 6.30 -9.72 3.48
CA ALA A 66 6.96 -9.40 4.73
C ALA A 66 7.24 -7.90 4.81
N LEU A 67 6.93 -7.30 5.97
CA LEU A 67 7.32 -5.93 6.28
C LEU A 67 8.68 -5.92 6.99
N HIS A 68 9.67 -5.28 6.38
CA HIS A 68 11.04 -5.21 6.91
C HIS A 68 11.28 -3.99 7.81
N ALA A 69 10.65 -2.86 7.48
CA ALA A 69 10.61 -1.63 8.24
C ALA A 69 9.35 -0.86 7.77
N HIS A 70 8.87 0.11 8.54
CA HIS A 70 7.65 0.92 8.32
C HIS A 70 6.38 0.35 8.94
N ARG A 71 5.30 1.12 8.82
CA ARG A 71 3.94 0.71 9.18
C ARG A 71 3.40 -0.22 8.09
N PRO A 72 2.45 -1.11 8.42
CA PRO A 72 1.70 -1.86 7.41
C PRO A 72 1.14 -0.94 6.33
N TYR A 73 1.12 -1.42 5.09
CA TYR A 73 0.55 -0.68 3.96
C TYR A 73 0.11 -1.61 2.83
N ALA A 74 -0.84 -1.13 2.02
CA ALA A 74 -1.31 -1.77 0.80
C ALA A 74 -0.79 -1.05 -0.46
N ASP A 75 -0.22 -1.80 -1.39
CA ASP A 75 0.06 -1.35 -2.75
C ASP A 75 -1.10 -1.79 -3.66
N ILE A 76 -2.00 -0.84 -3.92
CA ILE A 76 -3.18 -1.05 -4.76
C ILE A 76 -2.80 -1.36 -6.21
N ARG A 77 -1.68 -0.83 -6.72
CA ARG A 77 -1.28 -1.02 -8.11
C ARG A 77 -0.83 -2.45 -8.37
N ASP A 78 -0.01 -2.98 -7.47
CA ASP A 78 0.57 -4.32 -7.59
C ASP A 78 -0.26 -5.40 -6.85
N GLN A 79 -1.35 -5.01 -6.19
CA GLN A 79 -2.19 -5.88 -5.35
C GLN A 79 -1.37 -6.60 -4.26
N ARG A 80 -0.56 -5.81 -3.53
CA ARG A 80 0.32 -6.31 -2.46
C ARG A 80 -0.04 -5.71 -1.11
N ILE A 81 0.09 -6.52 -0.07
CA ILE A 81 -0.11 -6.14 1.32
C ILE A 81 1.21 -6.36 2.05
N TYR A 82 1.74 -5.35 2.72
CA TYR A 82 2.97 -5.47 3.50
C TYR A 82 2.66 -5.37 4.98
N VAL A 83 2.91 -6.45 5.73
CA VAL A 83 2.55 -6.54 7.15
C VAL A 83 3.63 -7.24 7.97
N GLY A 84 3.62 -6.96 9.28
CA GLY A 84 4.41 -7.69 10.25
C GLY A 84 3.88 -9.11 10.53
N PRO A 85 4.53 -9.86 11.44
CA PRO A 85 4.07 -11.19 11.83
C PRO A 85 2.73 -11.15 12.57
N LEU A 86 1.90 -12.16 12.34
CA LEU A 86 0.58 -12.30 12.95
C LEU A 86 0.70 -12.96 14.35
N ARG A 87 0.81 -12.15 15.42
CA ARG A 87 1.01 -12.64 16.79
C ARG A 87 -0.12 -12.25 17.75
N SER A 88 -0.91 -11.27 17.39
CA SER A 88 -1.97 -10.69 18.22
C SER A 88 -3.22 -10.36 17.40
N SER A 89 -4.32 -10.07 18.09
CA SER A 89 -5.53 -9.55 17.44
C SER A 89 -5.30 -8.21 16.74
N ASN A 90 -4.38 -7.37 17.24
CA ASN A 90 -4.04 -6.11 16.58
C ASN A 90 -3.26 -6.33 15.28
N ASP A 91 -2.42 -7.36 15.21
CA ASP A 91 -1.75 -7.73 13.96
C ASP A 91 -2.76 -8.27 12.94
N ALA A 92 -3.76 -9.04 13.41
CA ALA A 92 -4.87 -9.50 12.58
C ALA A 92 -5.67 -8.32 12.02
N VAL A 93 -6.01 -7.35 12.87
CA VAL A 93 -6.67 -6.11 12.45
C VAL A 93 -5.82 -5.38 11.41
N SER A 94 -4.51 -5.25 11.62
CA SER A 94 -3.61 -4.58 10.68
C SER A 94 -3.59 -5.28 9.32
N LEU A 95 -3.50 -6.61 9.28
CA LEU A 95 -3.55 -7.36 8.01
C LEU A 95 -4.88 -7.20 7.27
N VAL A 96 -5.99 -7.24 8.01
CA VAL A 96 -7.33 -7.05 7.43
C VAL A 96 -7.53 -5.61 6.96
N HIS A 97 -7.02 -4.63 7.71
CA HIS A 97 -7.03 -3.21 7.35
C HIS A 97 -6.40 -3.00 5.98
N GLU A 98 -5.19 -3.51 5.76
CA GLU A 98 -4.51 -3.35 4.47
C GLU A 98 -5.23 -4.08 3.33
N TYR A 99 -5.82 -5.25 3.60
CA TYR A 99 -6.66 -5.92 2.61
C TYR A 99 -7.87 -5.06 2.19
N LEU A 100 -8.52 -4.41 3.15
CA LEU A 100 -9.69 -3.59 2.88
C LEU A 100 -9.35 -2.38 2.00
N HIS A 101 -8.16 -1.81 2.09
CA HIS A 101 -7.73 -0.78 1.14
C HIS A 101 -7.66 -1.28 -0.31
N LEU A 102 -7.29 -2.56 -0.53
CA LEU A 102 -7.37 -3.17 -1.85
C LEU A 102 -8.82 -3.39 -2.28
N ALA A 103 -9.62 -4.01 -1.41
CA ALA A 103 -10.97 -4.46 -1.74
C ALA A 103 -12.00 -3.32 -1.83
N LEU A 104 -11.72 -2.17 -1.21
CA LEU A 104 -12.57 -0.98 -1.20
C LEU A 104 -12.01 0.14 -2.08
N ALA A 105 -11.08 -0.17 -3.00
CA ALA A 105 -10.46 0.84 -3.86
C ALA A 105 -11.47 1.68 -4.69
N GLY A 106 -12.66 1.13 -4.96
CA GLY A 106 -13.78 1.83 -5.62
C GLY A 106 -14.82 2.46 -4.69
N HIS A 107 -14.69 2.31 -3.36
CA HIS A 107 -15.64 2.82 -2.38
C HIS A 107 -15.34 4.31 -2.06
N PRO A 108 -16.37 5.19 -1.98
CA PRO A 108 -16.23 6.55 -1.47
C PRO A 108 -15.47 6.72 -0.14
N HIS A 109 -15.53 5.71 0.74
CA HIS A 109 -14.88 5.70 2.06
C HIS A 109 -13.74 4.67 2.14
N GLY A 110 -13.31 4.08 1.02
CA GLY A 110 -12.20 3.11 1.01
C GLY A 110 -10.83 3.70 1.38
N ARG A 111 -10.74 5.04 1.40
CA ARG A 111 -9.58 5.81 1.88
C ARG A 111 -9.82 6.49 3.23
N ASP A 112 -10.99 6.27 3.84
CA ASP A 112 -11.29 6.75 5.19
C ASP A 112 -10.73 5.73 6.19
N GLU A 113 -9.57 6.06 6.73
CA GLU A 113 -8.86 5.25 7.74
C GLU A 113 -9.74 4.85 8.92
N ARG A 114 -10.69 5.71 9.35
CA ARG A 114 -11.56 5.42 10.50
C ARG A 114 -12.60 4.37 10.13
N TYR A 115 -13.16 4.49 8.93
CA TYR A 115 -14.10 3.50 8.39
C TYR A 115 -13.43 2.14 8.21
N VAL A 116 -12.28 2.11 7.53
CA VAL A 116 -11.51 0.89 7.25
C VAL A 116 -11.09 0.20 8.54
N GLU A 117 -10.54 0.96 9.51
CA GLU A 117 -10.14 0.43 10.81
C GLU A 117 -11.33 -0.14 11.60
N ALA A 118 -12.47 0.56 11.61
CA ALA A 118 -13.67 0.11 12.32
C ALA A 118 -14.22 -1.19 11.71
N LEU A 119 -14.21 -1.32 10.38
CA LEU A 119 -14.62 -2.51 9.67
C LEU A 119 -13.65 -3.68 9.94
N ALA A 120 -12.34 -3.46 9.84
CA ALA A 120 -11.32 -4.47 10.15
C ALA A 120 -11.48 -5.03 11.57
N ARG A 121 -11.66 -4.15 12.57
CA ARG A 121 -11.90 -4.55 13.95
C ARG A 121 -13.21 -5.32 14.12
N ARG A 122 -14.27 -4.95 13.40
CA ARG A 122 -15.55 -5.67 13.44
C ARG A 122 -15.39 -7.09 12.89
N LEU A 123 -14.76 -7.24 11.73
CA LEU A 123 -14.52 -8.54 11.10
C LEU A 123 -13.73 -9.46 12.03
N VAL A 124 -12.60 -9.00 12.56
CA VAL A 124 -11.75 -9.79 13.47
C VAL A 124 -12.50 -10.18 14.76
N ARG A 125 -13.31 -9.28 15.33
CA ARG A 125 -14.10 -9.61 16.54
C ARG A 125 -15.23 -10.61 16.28
N THR A 126 -15.93 -10.49 15.15
CA THR A 126 -17.10 -11.33 14.83
C THR A 126 -16.72 -12.65 14.17
N GLY A 127 -15.49 -12.76 13.67
CA GLY A 127 -14.97 -13.90 12.92
C GLY A 127 -14.20 -14.95 13.71
N GLY A 128 -13.87 -14.70 14.97
CA GLY A 128 -13.06 -15.58 15.81
C GLY A 128 -13.86 -16.75 16.40
N ASN A 129 -14.47 -17.57 15.55
CA ASN A 129 -15.16 -18.79 15.92
C ASN A 129 -14.41 -20.01 15.37
#